data_AF-A0A0F9F0G5-F1
#
_entry.id   AF-A0A0F9F0G5-F1
#
_cell.length_a   1.000
_cell.length_b   1.000
_cell.length_c   1.000
_cell.angle_alpha   90.00
_cell.angle_beta   90.00
_cell.angle_gamma   90.00
#
_symmetry.space_group_name_H-M   'P 1'
#
loop_
_entity.id
_entity.type
_entity.pdbx_description
1 polymer ?
#
loop_
_entity_poly.entity_id
_entity_poly.type
_entity_poly.pdbx_seq_one_letter_code
_entity_poly.pdbx_strand_id
1 'polypeptide(L)'
;MEIQAFQPKVVASWSLPMNEVRILPIGDVQYGAQGCDIDRLKRHIDWGMEHDCYFIGLGDYLDVASPSNRRMLQEVALYDSVREMMDNKMEDELAKLLCILKPTVGRWLGLVTGHHRWDYADGTNTDTRLAEYLETDYLGTQGFSLLRVGEYNNRAPAQVKMLTLHGQGGGGLLGASMNKLDKYRTPYPADIVLMGHYHVAAATKRTQFDMR
;
A
#
# COMPACT_ATOMS: atom_id res chain seq x y z
N MET A 1 5.42 6.48 29.21
CA MET A 1 5.08 6.50 27.76
C MET A 1 5.62 7.81 27.23
N GLU A 2 6.82 7.79 26.67
CA GLU A 2 7.37 8.99 26.03
C GLU A 2 6.59 9.23 24.73
N ILE A 3 5.96 10.41 24.63
CA ILE A 3 5.42 10.88 23.36
C ILE A 3 6.63 11.22 22.51
N GLN A 4 7.03 10.28 21.66
CA GLN A 4 7.97 10.59 20.59
C GLN A 4 7.29 11.60 19.68
N ALA A 5 7.93 12.76 19.49
CA ALA A 5 7.45 13.77 18.57
C ALA A 5 7.39 13.18 17.16
N PHE A 6 6.20 12.76 16.74
CA PHE A 6 5.96 12.32 15.37
C PHE A 6 5.83 13.57 14.50
N GLN A 7 6.81 13.80 13.63
CA GLN A 7 6.66 14.76 12.55
C GLN A 7 6.07 14.02 11.33
N PRO A 8 4.78 14.25 10.99
CA PRO A 8 4.23 13.66 9.77
C PRO A 8 4.99 14.21 8.57
N LYS A 9 5.46 13.31 7.70
CA LYS A 9 5.93 13.71 6.37
C LYS A 9 4.69 14.11 5.57
N VAL A 10 4.50 15.41 5.36
CA VAL A 10 3.41 15.94 4.55
C VAL A 10 3.79 15.79 3.09
N VAL A 11 3.00 15.04 2.34
CA VAL A 11 3.10 14.91 0.88
C VAL A 11 2.05 15.81 0.20
N ALA A 12 2.25 16.11 -1.08
CA ALA A 12 1.35 16.99 -1.81
C ALA A 12 -0.08 16.43 -1.80
N SER A 13 -1.08 17.33 -1.64
CA SER A 13 -2.48 16.94 -1.78
C SER A 13 -2.82 16.74 -3.27
N TRP A 14 -3.58 15.69 -3.57
CA TRP A 14 -4.05 15.43 -4.92
C TRP A 14 -5.33 16.25 -5.20
N SER A 15 -5.25 17.17 -6.15
CA SER A 15 -6.41 17.84 -6.75
C SER A 15 -6.87 17.02 -7.94
N LEU A 16 -8.04 16.41 -7.82
CA LEU A 16 -8.58 15.51 -8.84
C LEU A 16 -9.69 16.26 -9.59
N PRO A 17 -9.49 16.64 -10.87
CA PRO A 17 -10.36 17.56 -11.60
C PRO A 17 -11.69 16.92 -12.05
N MET A 18 -11.99 15.71 -11.59
CA MET A 18 -13.09 14.89 -12.09
C MET A 18 -14.31 14.91 -11.18
N ASN A 19 -15.50 14.78 -11.78
CA ASN A 19 -16.77 14.59 -11.06
C ASN A 19 -16.84 13.22 -10.36
N GLU A 20 -16.09 12.24 -10.85
CA GLU A 20 -15.95 10.90 -10.29
C GLU A 20 -14.47 10.54 -10.28
N VAL A 21 -13.98 10.02 -9.15
CA VAL A 21 -12.61 9.49 -9.03
C VAL A 21 -12.73 8.02 -8.67
N ARG A 22 -12.06 7.17 -9.44
CA ARG A 22 -11.96 5.74 -9.17
C ARG A 22 -10.58 5.42 -8.63
N ILE A 23 -10.53 4.72 -7.49
CA ILE A 23 -9.31 4.34 -6.81
C ILE A 23 -9.31 2.83 -6.65
N LEU A 24 -8.24 2.18 -7.14
CA LEU A 24 -8.05 0.74 -7.10
C LEU A 24 -6.98 0.41 -6.06
N PRO A 25 -7.37 -0.20 -4.93
CA PRO A 25 -6.40 -0.70 -3.96
C PRO A 25 -5.70 -1.94 -4.50
N ILE A 26 -4.37 -1.94 -4.45
CA ILE A 26 -3.53 -3.08 -4.81
C ILE A 26 -2.60 -3.41 -3.64
N GLY A 27 -2.64 -4.64 -3.18
CA GLY A 27 -1.69 -5.19 -2.21
C GLY A 27 -1.87 -6.69 -2.13
N ASP A 28 -1.09 -7.33 -1.25
CA ASP A 28 -1.10 -8.78 -1.06
C ASP A 28 -0.90 -9.55 -2.38
N VAL A 29 -0.12 -8.95 -3.30
CA VAL A 29 0.23 -9.56 -4.58
C VAL A 29 1.07 -10.79 -4.33
N GLN A 30 2.04 -10.69 -3.40
CA GLN A 30 2.96 -11.77 -3.05
C GLN A 30 3.56 -12.43 -4.30
N TYR A 31 4.10 -11.60 -5.20
CA TYR A 31 4.72 -12.06 -6.44
C TYR A 31 5.86 -13.02 -6.13
N GLY A 32 5.82 -14.21 -6.73
CA GLY A 32 6.75 -15.31 -6.45
C GLY A 32 6.14 -16.45 -5.62
N ALA A 33 5.02 -16.21 -4.92
CA ALA A 33 4.28 -17.27 -4.23
C ALA A 33 3.67 -18.25 -5.24
N GLN A 34 3.63 -19.54 -4.89
CA GLN A 34 3.05 -20.58 -5.75
C GLN A 34 1.57 -20.31 -6.09
N GLY A 35 0.83 -19.66 -5.20
CA GLY A 35 -0.60 -19.34 -5.38
C GLY A 35 -0.87 -17.95 -5.98
N CYS A 36 0.17 -17.22 -6.39
CA CYS A 36 0.02 -15.86 -6.90
C CYS A 36 -0.72 -15.85 -8.25
N ASP A 37 -1.89 -15.21 -8.31
CA ASP A 37 -2.69 -15.06 -9.53
C ASP A 37 -2.27 -13.81 -10.33
N ILE A 38 -1.18 -13.96 -11.08
CA ILE A 38 -0.62 -12.88 -11.91
C ILE A 38 -1.58 -12.43 -13.00
N ASP A 39 -2.37 -13.35 -13.56
CA ASP A 39 -3.32 -12.99 -14.61
C ASP A 39 -4.47 -12.15 -14.06
N ARG A 40 -4.90 -12.38 -12.81
CA ARG A 40 -5.85 -11.50 -12.13
C ARG A 40 -5.27 -10.12 -11.87
N LEU A 41 -4.00 -10.03 -11.47
CA LEU A 41 -3.33 -8.72 -11.31
C LEU A 41 -3.31 -7.95 -12.64
N LYS A 42 -2.90 -8.60 -13.74
CA LYS A 42 -2.89 -7.99 -15.07
C LYS A 42 -4.28 -7.49 -15.49
N ARG A 43 -5.31 -8.34 -15.36
CA ARG A 43 -6.71 -7.94 -15.66
C ARG A 43 -7.17 -6.76 -14.81
N HIS A 44 -6.75 -6.69 -13.55
CA HIS A 44 -7.09 -5.58 -12.66
C HIS A 44 -6.42 -4.27 -13.10
N ILE A 45 -5.15 -4.33 -13.50
CA ILE A 45 -4.41 -3.19 -14.06
C ILE A 45 -5.04 -2.74 -15.37
N ASP A 46 -5.28 -3.66 -16.30
CA ASP A 46 -5.85 -3.36 -17.61
C ASP A 46 -7.21 -2.65 -17.46
N TRP A 47 -8.07 -3.16 -16.59
CA TRP A 47 -9.36 -2.53 -16.28
C TRP A 47 -9.18 -1.13 -15.69
N GLY A 48 -8.26 -0.97 -14.73
CA GLY A 48 -7.98 0.33 -14.10
C GLY A 48 -7.48 1.37 -15.10
N MET A 49 -6.61 0.96 -16.02
CA MET A 49 -6.09 1.82 -17.08
C MET A 49 -7.17 2.20 -18.10
N GLU A 50 -8.04 1.26 -18.49
CA GLU A 50 -9.18 1.51 -19.38
C GLU A 50 -10.19 2.51 -18.77
N HIS A 51 -10.33 2.52 -17.44
CA HIS A 51 -11.33 3.33 -16.73
C HIS A 51 -10.75 4.59 -16.06
N ASP A 52 -9.55 5.01 -16.46
CA ASP A 52 -8.82 6.18 -15.95
C ASP A 52 -8.72 6.24 -14.42
N CYS A 53 -8.42 5.09 -13.82
CA CYS A 53 -8.34 4.95 -12.38
C CYS A 53 -6.99 5.45 -11.83
N TYR A 54 -7.03 5.81 -10.55
CA TYR A 54 -5.86 5.91 -9.68
C TYR A 54 -5.66 4.62 -8.90
N PHE A 55 -4.44 4.41 -8.41
CA PHE A 55 -4.08 3.24 -7.62
C PHE A 55 -3.64 3.65 -6.22
N ILE A 56 -3.83 2.77 -5.24
CA ILE A 56 -3.30 2.96 -3.88
C ILE A 56 -2.70 1.64 -3.39
N GLY A 57 -1.47 1.70 -2.91
CA GLY A 57 -0.73 0.52 -2.50
C GLY A 57 -0.99 0.11 -1.05
N LEU A 58 -1.30 -1.17 -0.83
CA LEU A 58 -1.63 -1.77 0.47
C LEU A 58 -0.53 -2.71 1.02
N GLY A 59 0.64 -2.79 0.39
CA GLY A 59 1.76 -3.61 0.87
C GLY A 59 1.76 -5.07 0.35
N ASP A 60 2.78 -5.84 0.71
CA ASP A 60 2.98 -7.27 0.34
C ASP A 60 3.01 -7.52 -1.18
N TYR A 61 3.92 -6.83 -1.87
CA TYR A 61 4.04 -6.93 -3.33
C TYR A 61 4.82 -8.15 -3.80
N LEU A 62 5.92 -8.47 -3.12
CA LEU A 62 6.75 -9.65 -3.37
C LEU A 62 6.51 -10.67 -2.28
N ASP A 63 6.60 -11.96 -2.59
CA ASP A 63 6.63 -13.03 -1.59
C ASP A 63 8.05 -13.19 -1.04
N VAL A 64 8.45 -12.23 -0.21
CA VAL A 64 9.69 -12.32 0.56
C VAL A 64 9.44 -13.04 1.88
N ALA A 65 10.50 -13.55 2.49
CA ALA A 65 10.50 -14.03 3.87
C ALA A 65 9.65 -13.13 4.80
N SER A 66 8.69 -13.77 5.49
CA SER A 66 7.87 -13.17 6.54
C SER A 66 8.73 -12.47 7.61
N PRO A 67 8.17 -11.58 8.46
CA PRO A 67 8.94 -10.85 9.46
C PRO A 67 9.82 -11.74 10.37
N SER A 68 9.33 -12.94 10.73
CA SER A 68 10.10 -13.92 11.51
C SER A 68 11.25 -14.53 10.71
N ASN A 69 11.02 -14.86 9.43
CA ASN A 69 12.04 -15.41 8.56
C ASN A 69 13.10 -14.36 8.22
N ARG A 70 12.71 -13.09 8.03
CA ARG A 70 13.65 -12.00 7.78
C ARG A 70 14.55 -11.74 8.99
N ARG A 71 14.01 -11.75 10.21
CA ARG A 71 14.83 -11.66 11.43
C ARG A 71 15.83 -12.79 11.52
N MET A 72 15.40 -14.03 11.27
CA MET A 72 16.32 -15.17 11.23
C MET A 72 17.40 -15.01 10.14
N LEU A 73 17.05 -14.52 8.95
CA LEU A 73 18.02 -14.25 7.87
C LEU A 73 18.98 -13.09 8.19
N GLN A 74 18.59 -12.14 9.05
CA GLN A 74 19.45 -11.05 9.51
C GLN A 74 20.37 -11.49 10.66
N GLU A 75 19.89 -12.39 11.53
CA GLU A 75 20.63 -12.93 12.67
C GLU A 75 21.66 -13.99 12.26
N VAL A 76 21.32 -14.81 11.26
CA VAL A 76 22.31 -15.62 10.57
C VAL A 76 23.13 -14.64 9.75
N ALA A 77 24.31 -14.26 10.25
CA ALA A 77 25.24 -13.39 9.55
C ALA A 77 25.56 -14.00 8.17
N LEU A 78 24.74 -13.68 7.17
CA LEU A 78 24.93 -14.10 5.79
C LEU A 78 26.26 -13.49 5.38
N TYR A 79 27.21 -14.34 4.99
CA TYR A 79 28.44 -13.89 4.34
C TYR A 79 28.06 -12.91 3.21
N ASP A 80 28.88 -11.87 3.02
CA ASP A 80 28.57 -10.76 2.09
C ASP A 80 28.16 -11.27 0.70
N SER A 81 28.78 -12.34 0.20
CA SER A 81 28.44 -12.97 -1.08
C SER A 81 27.04 -13.58 -1.15
N VAL A 82 26.54 -14.16 -0.04
CA VAL A 82 25.18 -14.70 0.03
C VAL A 82 24.17 -13.56 0.09
N ARG A 83 24.50 -12.48 0.81
CA ARG A 83 23.65 -11.29 0.85
C ARG A 83 23.54 -10.63 -0.52
N GLU A 84 24.66 -10.45 -1.22
CA GLU A 84 24.68 -9.90 -2.58
C GLU A 84 23.86 -10.76 -3.55
N MET A 85 23.97 -12.09 -3.46
CA MET A 85 23.15 -13.00 -4.25
C MET A 85 21.65 -12.82 -3.97
N MET A 86 21.26 -12.65 -2.70
CA MET A 86 19.86 -12.40 -2.33
C MET A 86 19.38 -11.04 -2.83
N ASP A 87 20.18 -9.99 -2.67
CA ASP A 87 19.86 -8.64 -3.16
C ASP A 87 19.62 -8.67 -4.68
N ASN A 88 20.51 -9.30 -5.45
CA ASN A 88 20.35 -9.46 -6.90
C ASN A 88 19.08 -10.25 -7.26
N LYS A 89 18.78 -11.32 -6.51
CA LYS A 89 17.58 -12.11 -6.73
C LYS A 89 16.30 -11.30 -6.45
N MET A 90 16.30 -10.48 -5.40
CA MET A 90 15.15 -9.63 -5.07
C MET A 90 14.97 -8.51 -6.09
N GLU A 91 16.06 -7.95 -6.63
CA GLU A 91 16.01 -7.04 -7.77
C GLU A 91 15.40 -7.68 -9.01
N ASP A 92 15.78 -8.91 -9.34
CA ASP A 92 15.21 -9.64 -10.49
C ASP A 92 13.70 -9.87 -10.33
N GLU A 93 13.24 -10.25 -9.13
CA GLU A 93 11.81 -10.46 -8.86
C GLU A 93 11.04 -9.14 -8.86
N LEU A 94 11.61 -8.08 -8.27
CA LEU A 94 11.05 -6.74 -8.33
C LEU A 94 10.90 -6.29 -9.78
N ALA A 95 11.96 -6.39 -10.60
CA ALA A 95 11.95 -5.98 -12.00
C ALA A 95 10.84 -6.66 -12.81
N LYS A 96 10.57 -7.95 -12.58
CA LYS A 96 9.46 -8.67 -13.24
C LYS A 96 8.10 -8.12 -12.83
N LEU A 97 7.91 -7.82 -11.54
CA LEU A 97 6.68 -7.18 -11.07
C LEU A 97 6.53 -5.76 -11.66
N LEU A 98 7.62 -4.99 -11.72
CA LEU A 98 7.64 -3.66 -12.32
C LEU A 98 7.22 -3.69 -13.79
N CYS A 99 7.61 -4.71 -14.57
CA CYS A 99 7.14 -4.88 -15.94
C CYS A 99 5.61 -5.00 -16.03
N ILE A 100 4.96 -5.65 -15.05
CA ILE A 100 3.51 -5.79 -14.99
C ILE A 100 2.86 -4.46 -14.60
N LEU A 101 3.45 -3.74 -13.64
CA LEU A 101 2.93 -2.49 -13.11
C LEU A 101 3.25 -1.26 -13.99
N LYS A 102 4.16 -1.39 -14.95
CA LYS A 102 4.64 -0.31 -15.82
C LYS A 102 3.53 0.60 -16.42
N PRO A 103 2.36 0.09 -16.85
CA PRO A 103 1.30 0.95 -17.37
C PRO A 103 0.76 1.97 -16.34
N THR A 104 0.95 1.72 -15.05
CA THR A 104 0.35 2.49 -13.94
C THR A 104 1.25 3.58 -13.36
N VAL A 105 2.48 3.75 -13.89
CA VAL A 105 3.44 4.77 -13.40
C VAL A 105 2.81 6.16 -13.43
N GLY A 106 3.00 6.93 -12.35
CA GLY A 106 2.45 8.27 -12.18
C GLY A 106 0.96 8.33 -11.82
N ARG A 107 0.29 7.18 -11.62
CA ARG A 107 -1.14 7.10 -11.26
C ARG A 107 -1.41 6.59 -9.84
N TRP A 108 -0.37 6.49 -9.01
CA TRP A 108 -0.50 6.02 -7.63
C TRP A 108 -0.63 7.19 -6.67
N LEU A 109 -1.56 7.08 -5.72
CA LEU A 109 -1.81 8.08 -4.67
C LEU A 109 -0.88 7.92 -3.46
N GLY A 110 0.00 6.92 -3.52
CA GLY A 110 0.87 6.48 -2.45
C GLY A 110 0.86 4.96 -2.30
N LEU A 111 1.84 4.44 -1.57
CA LEU A 111 1.86 3.04 -1.16
C LEU A 111 2.37 2.88 0.26
N VAL A 112 1.76 1.96 1.01
CA VAL A 112 2.26 1.54 2.32
C VAL A 112 3.08 0.27 2.21
N THR A 113 3.91 0.03 3.22
CA THR A 113 4.71 -1.20 3.33
C THR A 113 3.89 -2.34 3.89
N GLY A 114 4.20 -3.53 3.39
CA GLY A 114 3.71 -4.79 3.94
C GLY A 114 4.69 -5.47 4.90
N HIS A 115 4.34 -6.69 5.30
CA HIS A 115 5.20 -7.58 6.06
C HIS A 115 6.21 -8.33 5.19
N HIS A 116 5.91 -8.55 3.91
CA HIS A 116 6.74 -9.29 2.94
C HIS A 116 7.52 -8.30 2.05
N ARG A 117 8.59 -7.72 2.61
CA ARG A 117 9.54 -6.85 1.89
C ARG A 117 10.97 -7.37 2.05
N TRP A 118 11.90 -6.89 1.24
CA TRP A 118 13.34 -7.11 1.45
C TRP A 118 14.01 -5.79 1.75
N ASP A 119 14.88 -5.75 2.76
CA ASP A 119 15.63 -4.56 3.15
C ASP A 119 17.08 -4.67 2.62
N TYR A 120 17.45 -3.78 1.70
CA TYR A 120 18.76 -3.75 1.07
C TYR A 120 19.82 -3.10 1.97
N ALA A 121 21.09 -3.35 1.68
CA ALA A 121 22.21 -2.81 2.47
C ALA A 121 22.31 -1.27 2.43
N ASP A 122 21.79 -0.63 1.38
CA ASP A 122 21.78 0.82 1.21
C ASP A 122 20.70 1.55 2.03
N GLY A 123 19.91 0.81 2.82
CA GLY A 123 18.82 1.34 3.64
C GLY A 123 17.48 1.48 2.92
N THR A 124 17.43 1.18 1.62
CA THR A 124 16.16 1.04 0.89
C THR A 124 15.55 -0.35 1.13
N ASN A 125 14.31 -0.50 0.72
CA ASN A 125 13.61 -1.78 0.66
C ASN A 125 12.82 -1.91 -0.65
N THR A 126 12.30 -3.11 -0.92
CA THR A 126 11.52 -3.41 -2.13
C THR A 126 10.34 -2.45 -2.33
N ASP A 127 9.67 -2.04 -1.25
CA ASP A 127 8.51 -1.14 -1.32
C ASP A 127 8.94 0.29 -1.63
N THR A 128 10.07 0.76 -1.09
CA THR A 128 10.62 2.10 -1.41
C THR A 128 11.11 2.17 -2.85
N ARG A 129 11.77 1.13 -3.36
CA ARG A 129 12.22 1.05 -4.77
C ARG A 129 11.03 0.94 -5.72
N LEU A 130 9.99 0.21 -5.32
CA LEU A 130 8.72 0.15 -6.03
C LEU A 130 8.05 1.54 -6.10
N ALA A 131 8.01 2.28 -4.99
CA ALA A 131 7.42 3.61 -4.94
C ALA A 131 8.15 4.60 -5.87
N GLU A 132 9.48 4.55 -5.85
CA GLU A 132 10.33 5.34 -6.73
C GLU A 132 10.05 5.05 -8.22
N TYR A 133 10.01 3.77 -8.60
CA TYR A 133 9.71 3.38 -9.99
C TYR A 133 8.32 3.82 -10.45
N LEU A 134 7.32 3.71 -9.57
CA LEU A 134 5.93 4.06 -9.86
C LEU A 134 5.67 5.58 -9.80
N GLU A 135 6.70 6.38 -9.52
CA GLU A 135 6.62 7.84 -9.35
C GLU A 135 5.59 8.24 -8.29
N THR A 136 5.62 7.56 -7.13
CA THR A 136 4.68 7.80 -6.03
C THR A 136 5.36 7.89 -4.67
N ASP A 137 4.63 8.44 -3.70
CA ASP A 137 5.09 8.51 -2.33
C ASP A 137 5.04 7.16 -1.62
N TYR A 138 6.16 6.80 -1.00
CA TYR A 138 6.22 5.77 0.04
C TYR A 138 5.69 6.35 1.36
N LEU A 139 4.54 5.84 1.81
CA LEU A 139 3.81 6.33 2.98
C LEU A 139 4.28 5.70 4.30
N GLY A 140 5.20 4.74 4.26
CA GLY A 140 5.60 3.97 5.44
C GLY A 140 4.58 2.89 5.82
N THR A 141 4.35 2.65 7.10
CA THR A 141 3.45 1.58 7.60
C THR A 141 1.98 1.93 7.49
N GLN A 142 1.65 3.21 7.53
CA GLN A 142 0.31 3.75 7.36
C GLN A 142 0.42 5.19 6.86
N GLY A 143 -0.55 5.63 6.07
CA GLY A 143 -0.56 6.97 5.49
C GLY A 143 -1.96 7.57 5.42
N PHE A 144 -2.01 8.89 5.50
CA PHE A 144 -3.22 9.67 5.24
C PHE A 144 -3.09 10.38 3.89
N SER A 145 -4.04 10.12 3.00
CA SER A 145 -4.18 10.85 1.74
C SER A 145 -5.38 11.80 1.87
N LEU A 146 -5.14 13.10 1.67
CA LEU A 146 -6.20 14.09 1.57
C LEU A 146 -6.55 14.29 0.10
N LEU A 147 -7.71 13.79 -0.31
CA LEU A 147 -8.20 13.88 -1.67
C LEU A 147 -9.10 15.11 -1.78
N ARG A 148 -8.83 15.98 -2.75
CA ARG A 148 -9.68 17.12 -3.08
C ARG A 148 -10.44 16.78 -4.36
N VAL A 149 -11.74 16.55 -4.21
CA VAL A 149 -12.61 16.10 -5.30
C VAL A 149 -13.51 17.26 -5.75
N GLY A 150 -13.40 17.57 -7.03
CA GLY A 150 -14.26 18.51 -7.75
C GLY A 150 -13.92 20.00 -7.58
N GLU A 151 -14.23 20.77 -8.61
CA GLU A 151 -14.62 22.18 -8.51
C GLU A 151 -15.98 22.30 -9.22
N TYR A 152 -17.05 22.55 -8.48
CA TYR A 152 -18.37 22.76 -9.09
C TYR A 152 -18.88 24.13 -8.67
N ASN A 153 -19.00 25.04 -9.65
CA ASN A 153 -19.62 26.36 -9.51
C ASN A 153 -19.08 27.22 -8.33
N ASN A 154 -17.79 27.54 -8.31
CA ASN A 154 -17.16 28.40 -7.28
C ASN A 154 -17.32 27.90 -5.83
N ARG A 155 -17.59 26.59 -5.63
CA ARG A 155 -17.58 25.98 -4.29
C ARG A 155 -16.23 25.33 -4.03
N ALA A 156 -15.77 25.43 -2.79
CA ALA A 156 -14.54 24.78 -2.35
C ALA A 156 -14.59 23.26 -2.63
N PRO A 157 -13.47 22.65 -3.06
CA PRO A 157 -13.40 21.22 -3.32
C PRO A 157 -13.79 20.41 -2.08
N ALA A 158 -14.54 19.32 -2.29
CA ALA A 158 -14.83 18.40 -1.20
C ALA A 158 -13.54 17.71 -0.78
N GLN A 159 -13.28 17.68 0.53
CA GLN A 159 -12.13 16.99 1.11
C GLN A 159 -12.56 15.62 1.62
N VAL A 160 -11.84 14.59 1.18
CA VAL A 160 -11.99 13.20 1.63
C VAL A 160 -10.67 12.75 2.24
N LYS A 161 -10.70 12.35 3.52
CA LYS A 161 -9.57 11.79 4.26
C LYS A 161 -9.55 10.27 4.08
N MET A 162 -8.50 9.75 3.44
CA MET A 162 -8.30 8.32 3.27
C MET A 162 -7.14 7.85 4.13
N LEU A 163 -7.41 6.91 5.05
CA LEU A 163 -6.39 6.18 5.78
C LEU A 163 -6.05 4.89 5.02
N THR A 164 -4.77 4.72 4.71
CA THR A 164 -4.24 3.53 4.04
C THR A 164 -3.26 2.84 4.98
N LEU A 165 -3.40 1.53 5.15
CA LEU A 165 -2.50 0.71 5.97
C LEU A 165 -2.49 -0.73 5.43
N HIS A 166 -1.44 -1.48 5.72
CA HIS A 166 -1.41 -2.91 5.36
C HIS A 166 -2.25 -3.74 6.34
N GLY A 167 -2.10 -3.47 7.65
CA GLY A 167 -2.74 -4.24 8.72
C GLY A 167 -1.72 -5.10 9.46
N GLN A 168 -2.15 -5.76 10.55
CA GLN A 168 -1.31 -6.67 11.32
C GLN A 168 -2.13 -7.68 12.15
N GLY A 169 -1.51 -8.81 12.46
CA GLY A 169 -2.04 -9.85 13.35
C GLY A 169 -2.68 -11.02 12.61
N GLY A 170 -3.29 -11.94 13.37
CA GLY A 170 -3.99 -13.10 12.82
C GLY A 170 -5.51 -12.89 12.74
N GLY A 171 -6.18 -13.73 11.96
CA GLY A 171 -7.63 -13.80 11.86
C GLY A 171 -8.11 -13.89 10.42
N GLY A 172 -8.11 -15.09 9.84
CA GLY A 172 -8.51 -15.31 8.44
C GLY A 172 -10.02 -15.28 8.18
N LEU A 173 -10.85 -15.11 9.23
CA LEU A 173 -12.30 -15.00 9.08
C LEU A 173 -12.71 -13.56 8.77
N LEU A 174 -13.71 -13.41 7.90
CA LEU A 174 -14.27 -12.11 7.51
C LEU A 174 -14.63 -11.22 8.71
N GLY A 175 -15.22 -11.78 9.78
CA GLY A 175 -15.55 -11.01 10.97
C GLY A 175 -14.31 -10.45 11.70
N ALA A 176 -13.20 -11.18 11.69
CA ALA A 176 -11.96 -10.75 12.33
C ALA A 176 -11.31 -9.58 11.57
N SER A 177 -11.26 -9.64 10.23
CA SER A 177 -10.72 -8.56 9.41
C SER A 177 -11.57 -7.28 9.52
N MET A 178 -12.90 -7.39 9.50
CA MET A 178 -13.80 -6.24 9.66
C MET A 178 -13.70 -5.59 11.04
N ASN A 179 -13.60 -6.39 12.10
CA ASN A 179 -13.40 -5.87 13.46
C ASN A 179 -12.04 -5.15 13.60
N LYS A 180 -11.02 -5.60 12.89
CA LYS A 180 -9.70 -4.94 12.86
C LYS A 180 -9.75 -3.62 12.11
N LEU A 181 -10.38 -3.59 10.94
CA LEU A 181 -10.61 -2.37 10.18
C LEU A 181 -11.35 -1.31 11.02
N ASP A 182 -12.41 -1.70 11.73
CA ASP A 182 -13.20 -0.77 12.56
C ASP A 182 -12.40 -0.22 13.75
N LYS A 183 -11.47 -1.00 14.32
CA LYS A 183 -10.58 -0.54 15.40
C LYS A 183 -9.65 0.59 14.96
N TYR A 184 -9.17 0.58 13.72
CA TYR A 184 -8.33 1.65 13.20
C TYR A 184 -9.09 2.96 12.99
N ARG A 185 -10.41 2.90 12.82
CA ARG A 185 -11.23 4.11 12.61
C ARG A 185 -11.35 4.98 13.87
N THR A 186 -11.32 4.39 15.07
CA THR A 186 -11.53 5.13 16.32
C THR A 186 -10.46 6.20 16.59
N PRO A 187 -9.16 5.91 16.53
CA PRO A 187 -8.12 6.93 16.72
C PRO A 187 -7.91 7.84 15.50
N TYR A 188 -8.38 7.44 14.32
CA TYR A 188 -8.09 8.07 13.04
C TYR A 188 -9.38 8.49 12.32
N PRO A 189 -9.82 9.76 12.44
CA PRO A 189 -11.05 10.25 11.84
C PRO A 189 -10.90 10.40 10.31
N ALA A 190 -10.98 9.26 9.61
CA ALA A 190 -10.93 9.13 8.17
C ALA A 190 -12.32 8.87 7.58
N ASP A 191 -12.57 9.40 6.39
CA ASP A 191 -13.79 9.13 5.62
C ASP A 191 -13.74 7.75 4.94
N ILE A 192 -12.52 7.32 4.56
CA ILE A 192 -12.23 6.02 3.94
C ILE A 192 -11.09 5.36 4.71
N VAL A 193 -11.20 4.07 5.00
CA VAL A 193 -10.11 3.25 5.56
C VAL A 193 -9.89 2.05 4.65
N LEU A 194 -8.66 1.89 4.14
CA LEU A 194 -8.24 0.78 3.29
C LEU A 194 -7.19 -0.06 4.02
N MET A 195 -7.36 -1.38 3.99
CA MET A 195 -6.48 -2.34 4.66
C MET A 195 -6.27 -3.60 3.80
N GLY A 196 -5.01 -4.05 3.69
CA GLY A 196 -4.61 -5.33 3.07
C GLY A 196 -4.52 -6.46 4.10
N HIS A 197 -3.51 -7.33 3.96
CA HIS A 197 -3.04 -8.37 4.91
C HIS A 197 -3.97 -9.58 5.11
N TYR A 198 -5.28 -9.40 5.00
CA TYR A 198 -6.25 -10.46 5.30
C TYR A 198 -6.66 -11.31 4.09
N HIS A 199 -6.20 -10.98 2.88
CA HIS A 199 -6.52 -11.69 1.63
C HIS A 199 -8.04 -11.87 1.37
N VAL A 200 -8.87 -10.97 1.89
CA VAL A 200 -10.33 -10.99 1.73
C VAL A 200 -10.82 -9.61 1.30
N ALA A 201 -11.57 -9.57 0.20
CA ALA A 201 -12.26 -8.36 -0.23
C ALA A 201 -13.57 -8.19 0.54
N ALA A 202 -13.64 -7.16 1.39
CA ALA A 202 -14.81 -6.84 2.19
C ALA A 202 -14.91 -5.32 2.41
N ALA A 203 -16.14 -4.83 2.51
CA ALA A 203 -16.41 -3.43 2.78
C ALA A 203 -17.66 -3.26 3.66
N THR A 204 -17.66 -2.22 4.47
CA THR A 204 -18.84 -1.78 5.21
C THR A 204 -18.94 -0.27 5.19
N LYS A 205 -20.17 0.24 5.27
CA LYS A 205 -20.43 1.68 5.40
C LYS A 205 -20.84 1.95 6.84
N ARG A 206 -20.30 3.01 7.43
CA ARG A 206 -20.65 3.42 8.77
C ARG A 206 -20.76 4.93 8.85
N THR A 207 -21.86 5.43 9.39
CA THR A 207 -22.05 6.86 9.61
C THR A 207 -21.08 7.34 10.69
N GLN A 208 -20.46 8.49 10.45
CA GLN A 208 -19.61 9.17 11.40
C GLN A 208 -20.08 10.61 11.53
N PHE A 209 -20.12 11.11 12.76
CA PHE A 209 -20.19 12.54 13.01
C PHE A 209 -18.74 13.04 13.06
N ASP A 210 -18.33 13.75 12.01
CA ASP A 210 -17.07 14.47 11.98
C ASP A 210 -17.35 15.88 12.50
N MET A 211 -16.84 16.22 13.69
CA MET A 211 -16.89 17.58 14.21
C MET A 211 -15.81 18.38 13.47
N ARG A 212 -16.13 18.82 12.24
CA ARG A 212 -15.29 19.69 11.42
C ARG A 212 -15.28 21.11 11.97
#